data_AF-A0A1M4XEK9-F1
#
_entry.id   AF-A0A1M4XEK9-F1
#
_cell.length_a   1.000
_cell.length_b   1.000
_cell.length_c   1.000
_cell.angle_alpha   90.00
_cell.angle_beta   90.00
_cell.angle_gamma   90.00
#
_symmetry.space_group_name_H-M   'P 1'
#
loop_
_entity.id
_entity.type
_entity.pdbx_description
1 polymer ?
#
loop_
_entity_poly.entity_id
_entity_poly.type
_entity_poly.pdbx_seq_one_letter_code
_entity_poly.pdbx_strand_id
1 'polypeptide(L)'
;MRKRKVYSVKDTMLFFRRKMYALVTLGLGIFLFVSCANDGFDSDEKFSSDVVNTTLESPKAEDIVITPSADGAKVAVKWPVVYGAGGYQFSLYIVDDPNNPVAVGKENEIVDGCSATRALEEDTKYKVVIKTMGNTKYNNSDAQASTEVSYSTLLPTYATIPNGSDITAYFANNPIPDSADELAYNLEVGGTYTMSGVVDFGNHKVTFRGDKINHPKVTYGAAARLCTSAGLKIKFIDFDCSAQDGLAADASFLSLSATPAIPLGTGSYYIITDPIVVQSCKVTGVKGYIFYNNQKKYCVKTFLMKNDVFQCNSAQTSTAYIYFNKGDGAINDFTAQNSTFYDLSATGNKYFIQYGSSARPDRPGFISGSLNFYNNTFYNIANKGQMGNYNSMRSNKVYFNLAQNIFYNCGSGEVCRRFMGGGTGMITSFSKNSYWYNGAFSTAELTYDKSNTAIQSEPTFNSAATGDFTVTSADHQTARCGDPRWLPTE
;
A
#
# COMPACT_ATOMS: atom_id res chain seq x y z
N MET A 1 29.21 -61.72 -21.04
CA MET A 1 29.11 -61.92 -19.58
C MET A 1 28.31 -60.77 -18.98
N ARG A 2 27.10 -61.04 -18.44
CA ARG A 2 26.74 -60.92 -17.00
C ARG A 2 27.16 -59.56 -16.41
N LYS A 3 26.26 -58.70 -15.90
CA LYS A 3 25.15 -58.99 -14.97
C LYS A 3 24.04 -57.92 -15.07
N ARG A 4 22.77 -58.36 -15.09
CA ARG A 4 21.64 -57.64 -14.46
C ARG A 4 21.81 -57.70 -12.94
N LYS A 5 21.56 -56.61 -12.22
CA LYS A 5 20.91 -56.59 -10.89
C LYS A 5 20.37 -55.16 -10.63
N VAL A 6 19.05 -55.00 -10.54
CA VAL A 6 18.21 -54.91 -9.31
C VAL A 6 17.98 -53.44 -8.96
N TYR A 7 16.77 -52.96 -9.25
CA TYR A 7 16.22 -51.76 -8.61
C TYR A 7 15.59 -52.21 -7.28
N SER A 8 16.17 -51.74 -6.18
CA SER A 8 15.61 -51.88 -4.83
C SER A 8 14.85 -50.62 -4.49
N VAL A 9 13.59 -50.77 -4.08
CA VAL A 9 12.77 -49.73 -3.45
C VAL A 9 13.26 -49.52 -2.03
N LYS A 10 13.60 -48.28 -1.66
CA LYS A 10 13.41 -47.60 -0.36
C LYS A 10 14.35 -46.39 -0.28
N ASP A 11 13.76 -45.20 -0.36
CA ASP A 11 13.96 -44.12 0.62
C ASP A 11 12.99 -42.96 0.30
N THR A 12 11.82 -43.09 0.91
CA THR A 12 10.99 -41.99 1.37
C THR A 12 11.79 -41.17 2.38
N MET A 13 11.80 -39.83 2.33
CA MET A 13 11.55 -38.95 3.50
C MET A 13 11.79 -37.45 3.22
N LEU A 14 10.75 -36.67 3.51
CA LEU A 14 10.72 -35.36 4.18
C LEU A 14 11.35 -34.12 3.52
N PHE A 15 10.49 -33.21 3.03
CA PHE A 15 10.56 -31.78 3.39
C PHE A 15 9.16 -31.14 3.39
N PHE A 16 8.38 -31.50 4.40
CA PHE A 16 7.34 -30.65 4.99
C PHE A 16 7.56 -30.74 6.50
N ARG A 17 7.96 -29.63 7.15
CA ARG A 17 7.67 -29.24 8.55
C ARG A 17 8.70 -28.22 9.06
N ARG A 18 8.19 -27.03 9.37
CA ARG A 18 8.27 -26.30 10.66
C ARG A 18 7.19 -25.22 10.50
N LYS A 19 6.00 -25.37 11.08
CA LYS A 19 5.71 -25.09 12.48
C LYS A 19 4.60 -26.01 13.00
N MET A 20 4.87 -26.69 14.10
CA MET A 20 3.88 -27.23 15.03
C MET A 20 4.63 -27.45 16.35
N TYR A 21 4.16 -26.85 17.46
CA TYR A 21 3.39 -27.57 18.48
C TYR A 21 3.24 -26.77 19.78
N ALA A 22 1.98 -26.52 20.15
CA ALA A 22 1.31 -27.06 21.33
C ALA A 22 -0.15 -27.30 20.84
N LEU A 23 -0.76 -28.49 20.65
CA LEU A 23 -0.99 -29.70 21.47
C LEU A 23 -1.40 -29.33 22.91
N VAL A 24 -2.56 -29.72 23.47
CA VAL A 24 -3.50 -30.85 23.28
C VAL A 24 -4.85 -30.39 23.87
N THR A 25 -6.05 -30.66 23.32
CA THR A 25 -6.95 -31.84 23.45
C THR A 25 -8.29 -31.34 22.86
N LEU A 26 -9.11 -32.05 22.10
CA LEU A 26 -9.55 -33.44 22.14
C LEU A 26 -10.10 -33.79 20.74
N GLY A 27 -9.85 -35.01 20.27
CA GLY A 27 -10.41 -35.52 19.03
C GLY A 27 -11.61 -36.44 19.24
N LEU A 28 -12.27 -36.70 18.11
CA LEU A 28 -13.19 -37.80 17.77
C LEU A 28 -14.65 -37.73 18.24
N GLY A 29 -15.54 -37.72 17.25
CA GLY A 29 -16.92 -38.16 17.42
C GLY A 29 -17.93 -37.71 16.36
N ILE A 30 -17.63 -37.73 15.05
CA ILE A 30 -18.72 -37.64 14.04
C ILE A 30 -19.22 -39.06 13.79
N PHE A 31 -20.18 -39.49 14.61
CA PHE A 31 -21.05 -40.61 14.33
C PHE A 31 -22.33 -40.10 13.66
N LEU A 32 -22.79 -40.92 12.72
CA LEU A 32 -24.02 -40.86 11.91
C LEU A 32 -25.24 -40.32 12.66
N PHE A 33 -25.90 -39.29 12.10
CA PHE A 33 -27.28 -38.94 12.45
C PHE A 33 -28.24 -39.69 11.52
N VAL A 34 -28.72 -40.87 11.93
CA VAL A 34 -30.08 -41.33 11.60
C VAL A 34 -30.67 -42.12 12.79
N SER A 35 -31.75 -41.54 13.31
CA SER A 35 -32.91 -42.12 13.99
C SER A 35 -33.04 -42.00 15.52
N CYS A 36 -34.19 -41.41 15.87
CA CYS A 36 -35.02 -41.63 17.05
C CYS A 36 -34.59 -40.99 18.38
N ALA A 37 -34.70 -39.65 18.45
CA ALA A 37 -35.49 -39.05 19.52
C ALA A 37 -36.79 -38.56 18.87
N ASN A 38 -37.80 -39.43 18.92
CA ASN A 38 -39.19 -39.11 18.64
C ASN A 38 -39.82 -38.63 19.95
N ASP A 39 -39.20 -37.61 20.57
CA ASP A 39 -39.76 -36.87 21.69
C ASP A 39 -40.23 -35.55 21.11
N GLY A 40 -41.52 -35.29 21.29
CA GLY A 40 -42.23 -34.24 20.59
C GLY A 40 -41.56 -32.88 20.77
N PHE A 41 -41.73 -32.03 19.76
CA PHE A 41 -41.90 -30.62 20.05
C PHE A 41 -43.02 -30.51 21.07
N ASP A 42 -42.67 -30.44 22.35
CA ASP A 42 -43.61 -29.97 23.36
C ASP A 42 -43.90 -28.53 22.97
N SER A 43 -45.08 -28.31 22.39
CA SER A 43 -45.55 -26.99 21.91
C SER A 43 -45.74 -25.96 23.04
N ASP A 44 -45.26 -26.30 24.25
CA ASP A 44 -45.33 -25.52 25.47
C ASP A 44 -43.97 -25.05 26.00
N GLU A 45 -42.83 -25.36 25.34
CA GLU A 45 -41.59 -24.60 25.55
C GLU A 45 -41.73 -23.21 24.91
N LYS A 46 -42.51 -22.35 25.56
CA LYS A 46 -42.52 -20.92 25.29
C LYS A 46 -41.18 -20.39 25.78
N PHE A 47 -40.25 -20.12 24.85
CA PHE A 47 -39.08 -19.28 25.12
C PHE A 47 -39.57 -17.89 25.57
N SER A 48 -39.85 -17.73 26.86
CA SER A 48 -40.08 -16.46 27.52
C SER A 48 -38.76 -16.02 28.14
N SER A 49 -38.35 -14.79 27.87
CA SER A 49 -37.27 -14.17 28.62
C SER A 49 -37.69 -14.04 30.09
N ASP A 50 -36.84 -14.48 31.01
CA ASP A 50 -37.01 -14.24 32.45
C ASP A 50 -36.75 -12.77 32.84
N VAL A 51 -36.21 -11.98 31.91
CA VAL A 51 -35.95 -10.54 32.07
C VAL A 51 -37.17 -9.74 31.62
N VAL A 52 -37.85 -9.09 32.59
CA VAL A 52 -39.04 -8.26 32.40
C VAL A 52 -39.00 -7.01 33.29
N ASN A 53 -39.72 -5.96 32.91
CA ASN A 53 -39.86 -4.70 33.68
C ASN A 53 -38.52 -4.04 34.05
N THR A 54 -37.50 -4.15 33.21
CA THR A 54 -36.17 -3.60 33.49
C THR A 54 -35.69 -2.64 32.41
N THR A 55 -34.73 -1.79 32.76
CA THR A 55 -33.89 -1.07 31.80
C THR A 55 -32.75 -1.99 31.41
N LEU A 56 -32.62 -2.30 30.13
CA LEU A 56 -31.58 -3.22 29.64
C LEU A 56 -30.20 -2.56 29.68
N GLU A 57 -29.15 -3.38 29.55
CA GLU A 57 -27.78 -2.91 29.33
C GLU A 57 -27.31 -3.32 27.94
N SER A 58 -26.38 -2.55 27.37
CA SER A 58 -25.71 -2.94 26.13
C SER A 58 -24.67 -4.03 26.39
N PRO A 59 -24.34 -4.90 25.41
CA PRO A 59 -23.32 -5.94 25.57
C PRO A 59 -22.00 -5.34 26.02
N LYS A 60 -21.25 -6.01 26.91
CA LYS A 60 -19.96 -5.50 27.38
C LYS A 60 -18.94 -5.42 26.24
N ALA A 61 -18.04 -4.44 26.33
CA ALA A 61 -17.01 -4.23 25.32
C ALA A 61 -16.10 -5.47 25.14
N GLU A 62 -15.74 -6.15 26.23
CA GLU A 62 -14.91 -7.36 26.18
C GLU A 62 -15.59 -8.57 25.51
N ASP A 63 -16.92 -8.59 25.43
CA ASP A 63 -17.69 -9.69 24.82
C ASP A 63 -17.97 -9.46 23.32
N ILE A 64 -17.58 -8.31 22.77
CA ILE A 64 -17.73 -8.00 21.35
C ILE A 64 -16.54 -8.56 20.57
N VAL A 65 -16.84 -9.47 19.65
CA VAL A 65 -15.83 -10.14 18.80
C VAL A 65 -15.82 -9.51 17.42
N ILE A 66 -14.66 -8.98 17.02
CA ILE A 66 -14.43 -8.36 15.72
C ILE A 66 -13.53 -9.28 14.90
N THR A 67 -14.05 -9.83 13.79
CA THR A 67 -13.34 -10.80 12.95
C THR A 67 -13.23 -10.27 11.52
N PRO A 68 -12.03 -9.87 11.07
CA PRO A 68 -11.82 -9.57 9.65
C PRO A 68 -11.93 -10.86 8.82
N SER A 69 -12.43 -10.71 7.60
CA SER A 69 -12.43 -11.75 6.57
C SER A 69 -11.00 -12.09 6.13
N ALA A 70 -10.81 -13.28 5.56
CA ALA A 70 -9.48 -13.78 5.18
C ALA A 70 -8.78 -12.91 4.12
N ASP A 71 -9.55 -12.20 3.29
CA ASP A 71 -9.05 -11.25 2.30
C ASP A 71 -8.90 -9.82 2.85
N GLY A 72 -9.31 -9.57 4.10
CA GLY A 72 -9.26 -8.27 4.75
C GLY A 72 -10.30 -7.25 4.24
N ALA A 73 -11.20 -7.63 3.32
CA ALA A 73 -12.12 -6.69 2.66
C ALA A 73 -13.39 -6.40 3.47
N LYS A 74 -13.69 -7.24 4.45
CA LYS A 74 -14.88 -7.15 5.32
C LYS A 74 -14.56 -7.48 6.77
N VAL A 75 -15.39 -7.00 7.68
CA VAL A 75 -15.39 -7.34 9.11
C VAL A 75 -16.76 -7.86 9.54
N ALA A 76 -16.75 -8.95 10.29
CA ALA A 76 -17.90 -9.42 11.04
C ALA A 76 -17.75 -8.99 12.50
N VAL A 77 -18.73 -8.25 13.01
CA VAL A 77 -18.83 -7.87 14.42
C VAL A 77 -19.92 -8.73 15.04
N LYS A 78 -19.61 -9.42 16.14
CA LYS A 78 -20.55 -10.29 16.87
C LYS A 78 -20.59 -9.88 18.33
N TRP A 79 -21.76 -9.97 18.95
CA TRP A 79 -21.97 -9.70 20.37
C TRP A 79 -22.84 -10.80 21.00
N PRO A 80 -22.84 -10.96 22.33
CA PRO A 80 -23.73 -11.90 23.00
C PRO A 80 -25.19 -11.43 22.96
N VAL A 81 -26.10 -12.38 23.16
CA VAL A 81 -27.52 -12.08 23.36
C VAL A 81 -27.72 -11.38 24.70
N VAL A 82 -28.38 -10.22 24.69
CA VAL A 82 -28.95 -9.59 25.88
C VAL A 82 -30.37 -10.12 26.07
N TYR A 83 -30.57 -10.89 27.14
CA TYR A 83 -31.88 -11.46 27.45
C TYR A 83 -32.95 -10.37 27.64
N GLY A 84 -34.11 -10.57 27.03
CA GLY A 84 -35.22 -9.61 27.09
C GLY A 84 -35.12 -8.45 26.11
N ALA A 85 -34.10 -8.40 25.25
CA ALA A 85 -33.95 -7.39 24.20
C ALA A 85 -35.02 -7.52 23.10
N GLY A 86 -35.37 -6.39 22.48
CA GLY A 86 -36.23 -6.32 21.28
C GLY A 86 -35.45 -6.23 19.97
N GLY A 87 -34.12 -6.14 20.05
CA GLY A 87 -33.18 -5.95 18.93
C GLY A 87 -32.00 -5.08 19.36
N TYR A 88 -31.16 -4.70 18.39
CA TYR A 88 -30.00 -3.84 18.63
C TYR A 88 -29.92 -2.73 17.59
N GLN A 89 -29.50 -1.53 18.00
CA GLN A 89 -29.02 -0.52 17.08
C GLN A 89 -27.52 -0.69 16.89
N PHE A 90 -27.06 -0.83 15.65
CA PHE A 90 -25.67 -1.02 15.28
C PHE A 90 -25.19 0.08 14.34
N SER A 91 -24.01 0.61 14.63
CA SER A 91 -23.24 1.48 13.73
C SER A 91 -21.77 1.07 13.73
N LEU A 92 -21.14 1.20 12.57
CA LEU A 92 -19.69 1.15 12.42
C LEU A 92 -19.24 2.47 11.81
N TYR A 93 -18.23 3.11 12.38
CA TYR A 93 -17.68 4.36 11.89
C TYR A 93 -16.20 4.20 11.54
N ILE A 94 -15.77 4.80 10.43
CA ILE A 94 -14.37 5.18 10.22
C ILE A 94 -14.10 6.42 11.08
N VAL A 95 -13.05 6.35 11.88
CA VAL A 95 -12.65 7.39 12.85
C VAL A 95 -11.17 7.78 12.68
N ASP A 96 -10.68 7.76 11.44
CA ASP A 96 -9.37 8.31 11.11
C ASP A 96 -9.31 9.81 11.48
N ASP A 97 -10.41 10.54 11.29
CA ASP A 97 -10.70 11.81 11.93
C ASP A 97 -11.76 11.60 13.03
N PRO A 98 -11.37 11.55 14.32
CA PRO A 98 -12.33 11.35 15.42
C PRO A 98 -13.39 12.45 15.53
N ASN A 99 -13.14 13.64 14.98
CA ASN A 99 -14.10 14.76 15.02
C ASN A 99 -15.14 14.67 13.91
N ASN A 100 -14.85 13.91 12.85
CA ASN A 100 -15.72 13.75 11.68
C ASN A 100 -15.87 12.25 11.35
N PRO A 101 -16.53 11.45 12.22
CA PRO A 101 -16.72 10.03 11.99
C PRO A 101 -17.58 9.78 10.73
N VAL A 102 -17.17 8.82 9.90
CA VAL A 102 -17.89 8.45 8.67
C VAL A 102 -18.54 7.08 8.85
N ALA A 103 -19.86 7.00 8.74
CA ALA A 103 -20.58 5.74 8.88
C ALA A 103 -20.25 4.76 7.74
N VAL A 104 -20.04 3.50 8.10
CA VAL A 104 -19.84 2.39 7.17
C VAL A 104 -21.14 1.60 7.07
N GLY A 105 -21.83 1.76 5.93
CA GLY A 105 -23.18 1.21 5.74
C GLY A 105 -24.25 2.07 6.41
N LYS A 106 -25.39 1.47 6.74
CA LYS A 106 -26.50 2.17 7.38
C LYS A 106 -26.14 2.50 8.84
N GLU A 107 -26.26 3.77 9.19
CA GLU A 107 -26.13 4.26 10.56
C GLU A 107 -27.38 3.93 11.37
N ASN A 108 -27.19 3.58 12.65
CA ASN A 108 -28.24 3.18 13.59
C ASN A 108 -29.14 2.07 13.00
N GLU A 109 -28.52 1.12 12.31
CA GLU A 109 -29.24 -0.01 11.72
C GLU A 109 -29.86 -0.84 12.84
N ILE A 110 -31.16 -1.10 12.75
CA ILE A 110 -31.84 -2.04 13.64
C ILE A 110 -31.53 -3.45 13.13
N VAL A 111 -30.80 -4.21 13.93
CA VAL A 111 -30.39 -5.58 13.64
C VAL A 111 -31.21 -6.53 14.50
N ASP A 112 -31.90 -7.45 13.84
CA ASP A 112 -32.55 -8.61 14.46
C ASP A 112 -31.56 -9.79 14.46
N GLY A 113 -30.82 -9.92 15.56
CA GLY A 113 -29.70 -10.84 15.69
C GLY A 113 -28.50 -10.20 16.40
N CYS A 114 -27.44 -10.98 16.63
CA CYS A 114 -26.27 -10.52 17.39
C CYS A 114 -24.99 -10.42 16.55
N SER A 115 -25.14 -10.05 15.27
CA SER A 115 -24.01 -9.84 14.38
C SER A 115 -24.30 -8.89 13.23
N ALA A 116 -23.29 -8.15 12.80
CA ALA A 116 -23.32 -7.34 11.59
C ALA A 116 -22.03 -7.52 10.77
N THR A 117 -22.13 -7.41 9.45
CA THR A 117 -20.96 -7.42 8.55
C THR A 117 -20.86 -6.11 7.80
N ARG A 118 -19.64 -5.58 7.68
CA ARG A 118 -19.33 -4.33 6.99
C ARG A 118 -18.06 -4.45 6.15
N ALA A 119 -17.88 -3.54 5.20
CA ALA A 119 -16.63 -3.41 4.46
C ALA A 119 -15.50 -2.91 5.38
N LEU A 120 -14.27 -3.34 5.11
CA LEU A 120 -13.05 -2.84 5.73
C LEU A 120 -12.16 -2.19 4.68
N GLU A 121 -11.40 -1.21 5.15
CA GLU A 121 -10.34 -0.54 4.43
C GLU A 121 -9.01 -0.80 5.15
N GLU A 122 -7.95 -0.87 4.36
CA GLU A 122 -6.58 -0.98 4.87
C GLU A 122 -6.16 0.34 5.55
N ASP A 123 -5.32 0.22 6.59
CA ASP A 123 -4.77 1.36 7.34
C ASP A 123 -5.83 2.35 7.86
N THR A 124 -6.91 1.85 8.44
CA THR A 124 -8.08 2.63 8.87
C THR A 124 -8.46 2.32 10.32
N LYS A 125 -8.79 3.36 11.09
CA LYS A 125 -9.31 3.28 12.46
C LYS A 125 -10.84 3.23 12.44
N TYR A 126 -11.41 2.37 13.27
CA TYR A 126 -12.85 2.13 13.36
C TYR A 126 -13.40 2.27 14.78
N LYS A 127 -14.67 2.65 14.87
CA LYS A 127 -15.47 2.62 16.11
C LYS A 127 -16.76 1.85 15.87
N VAL A 128 -16.95 0.76 16.61
CA VAL A 128 -18.21 0.02 16.70
C VAL A 128 -19.07 0.67 17.77
N VAL A 129 -20.37 0.84 17.50
CA VAL A 129 -21.36 1.32 18.47
C VAL A 129 -22.57 0.40 18.46
N ILE A 130 -22.90 -0.18 19.62
CA ILE A 130 -24.04 -1.10 19.79
C ILE A 130 -24.91 -0.62 20.94
N LYS A 131 -26.23 -0.50 20.72
CA LYS A 131 -27.21 -0.19 21.75
C LYS A 131 -28.29 -1.27 21.81
N THR A 132 -28.55 -1.82 23.00
CA THR A 132 -29.68 -2.74 23.19
C THR A 132 -31.00 -1.98 23.18
N MET A 133 -31.96 -2.46 22.37
CA MET A 133 -33.32 -1.91 22.36
C MET A 133 -34.22 -2.69 23.32
N GLY A 134 -35.13 -1.95 23.97
CA GLY A 134 -36.15 -2.49 24.85
C GLY A 134 -37.12 -3.40 24.11
N ASN A 135 -37.92 -4.13 24.87
CA ASN A 135 -38.92 -5.05 24.34
C ASN A 135 -40.25 -4.80 25.04
N THR A 136 -41.21 -4.25 24.30
CA THR A 136 -42.53 -3.88 24.81
C THR A 136 -43.32 -5.08 25.31
N LYS A 137 -43.12 -6.28 24.73
CA LYS A 137 -43.75 -7.52 25.19
C LYS A 137 -43.37 -7.88 26.64
N TYR A 138 -42.16 -7.49 27.05
CA TYR A 138 -41.61 -7.77 28.38
C TYR A 138 -41.60 -6.52 29.28
N ASN A 139 -42.18 -5.40 28.82
CA ASN A 139 -42.08 -4.10 29.47
C ASN A 139 -40.64 -3.68 29.79
N ASN A 140 -39.69 -4.06 28.93
CA ASN A 140 -38.29 -3.68 29.06
C ASN A 140 -38.02 -2.37 28.30
N SER A 141 -37.27 -1.47 28.91
CA SER A 141 -36.83 -0.22 28.30
C SER A 141 -35.46 -0.38 27.63
N ASP A 142 -35.16 0.49 26.67
CA ASP A 142 -33.85 0.60 26.00
C ASP A 142 -32.70 0.73 27.00
N ALA A 143 -31.51 0.29 26.58
CA ALA A 143 -30.31 0.63 27.31
C ALA A 143 -30.08 2.15 27.34
N GLN A 144 -29.60 2.66 28.48
CA GLN A 144 -29.34 4.09 28.63
C GLN A 144 -28.13 4.55 27.79
N ALA A 145 -27.15 3.67 27.61
CA ALA A 145 -25.92 3.95 26.88
C ALA A 145 -25.62 2.85 25.85
N SER A 146 -25.02 3.27 24.73
CA SER A 146 -24.40 2.37 23.78
C SER A 146 -23.06 1.87 24.31
N THR A 147 -22.65 0.68 23.91
CA THR A 147 -21.27 0.22 24.05
C THR A 147 -20.46 0.65 22.82
N GLU A 148 -19.27 1.21 23.07
CA GLU A 148 -18.33 1.61 22.02
C GLU A 148 -17.07 0.75 22.08
N VAL A 149 -16.61 0.25 20.92
CA VAL A 149 -15.37 -0.54 20.81
C VAL A 149 -14.50 0.02 19.68
N SER A 150 -13.24 0.28 19.97
CA SER A 150 -12.26 0.69 18.97
C SER A 150 -11.66 -0.52 18.26
N TYR A 151 -11.47 -0.41 16.95
CA TYR A 151 -10.79 -1.40 16.12
C TYR A 151 -9.89 -0.69 15.10
N SER A 152 -8.81 -1.34 14.68
CA SER A 152 -7.86 -0.74 13.75
C SER A 152 -7.27 -1.80 12.83
N THR A 153 -7.19 -1.50 11.53
CA THR A 153 -6.46 -2.34 10.56
C THR A 153 -4.98 -1.97 10.46
N LEU A 154 -4.54 -0.93 11.18
CA LEU A 154 -3.15 -0.53 11.26
C LEU A 154 -2.31 -1.53 12.07
N LEU A 155 -1.08 -1.80 11.63
CA LEU A 155 -0.08 -2.53 12.43
C LEU A 155 0.05 -1.86 13.82
N PRO A 156 0.05 -2.60 14.95
CA PRO A 156 0.23 -1.99 16.27
C PRO A 156 1.53 -1.19 16.37
N THR A 157 1.46 -0.02 17.00
CA THR A 157 2.63 0.85 17.19
C THR A 157 3.63 0.19 18.12
N TYR A 158 4.88 0.04 17.65
CA TYR A 158 6.00 -0.39 18.48
C TYR A 158 6.56 0.79 19.29
N ALA A 159 6.79 1.92 18.62
CA ALA A 159 7.29 3.14 19.28
C ALA A 159 6.71 4.40 18.64
N THR A 160 6.56 5.45 19.45
CA THR A 160 6.20 6.80 18.98
C THR A 160 7.42 7.71 19.12
N ILE A 161 7.79 8.40 18.05
CA ILE A 161 8.85 9.40 18.03
C ILE A 161 8.26 10.73 18.50
N PRO A 162 8.81 11.37 19.56
CA PRO A 162 8.26 12.61 20.11
C PRO A 162 8.33 13.77 19.11
N ASN A 163 7.29 14.61 19.07
CA ASN A 163 7.26 15.83 18.27
C ASN A 163 8.49 16.73 18.53
N GLY A 164 9.02 17.36 17.49
CA GLY A 164 10.22 18.19 17.55
C GLY A 164 11.54 17.42 17.52
N SER A 165 11.51 16.08 17.45
CA SER A 165 12.72 15.26 17.38
C SER A 165 13.45 15.39 16.05
N ASP A 166 14.78 15.27 16.11
CA ASP A 166 15.57 14.89 14.94
C ASP A 166 15.53 13.36 14.78
N ILE A 167 14.96 12.88 13.67
CA ILE A 167 14.73 11.45 13.42
C ILE A 167 16.06 10.69 13.32
N THR A 168 17.11 11.32 12.76
CA THR A 168 18.44 10.73 12.70
C THR A 168 19.00 10.50 14.10
N ALA A 169 18.95 11.51 14.97
CA ALA A 169 19.38 11.38 16.36
C ALA A 169 18.51 10.38 17.14
N TYR A 170 17.21 10.31 16.88
CA TYR A 170 16.30 9.36 17.52
C TYR A 170 16.73 7.92 17.27
N PHE A 171 16.94 7.52 16.00
CA PHE A 171 17.34 6.15 15.67
C PHE A 171 18.80 5.83 16.06
N ALA A 172 19.67 6.83 16.16
CA ALA A 172 21.00 6.64 16.72
C ALA A 172 20.96 6.31 18.24
N ASN A 173 20.07 6.97 18.98
CA ASN A 173 19.92 6.78 20.44
C ASN A 173 18.98 5.63 20.80
N ASN A 174 18.12 5.20 19.88
CA ASN A 174 17.16 4.11 20.05
C ASN A 174 17.34 3.11 18.91
N PRO A 175 18.38 2.26 18.95
CA PRO A 175 18.60 1.23 17.95
C PRO A 175 17.36 0.35 17.79
N ILE A 176 17.07 -0.03 16.54
CA ILE A 176 15.93 -0.89 16.21
C ILE A 176 16.23 -2.29 16.76
N PRO A 177 15.32 -2.90 17.55
CA PRO A 177 15.58 -4.23 18.07
C PRO A 177 15.52 -5.28 16.95
N ASP A 178 16.25 -6.38 17.14
CA ASP A 178 16.08 -7.56 16.30
C ASP A 178 14.66 -8.12 16.47
N SER A 179 13.92 -8.22 15.36
CA SER A 179 12.56 -8.72 15.32
C SER A 179 12.33 -9.52 14.04
N ALA A 180 11.63 -10.66 14.17
CA ALA A 180 11.13 -11.40 13.01
C ALA A 180 9.88 -10.73 12.40
N ASP A 181 9.16 -9.97 13.21
CA ASP A 181 7.93 -9.27 12.85
C ASP A 181 8.21 -7.82 12.46
N GLU A 182 7.29 -7.22 11.70
CA GLU A 182 7.35 -5.82 11.29
C GLU A 182 7.11 -4.88 12.49
N LEU A 183 7.94 -3.85 12.62
CA LEU A 183 7.84 -2.85 13.70
C LEU A 183 7.30 -1.52 13.16
N ALA A 184 6.23 -1.01 13.76
CA ALA A 184 5.68 0.31 13.43
C ALA A 184 6.27 1.41 14.31
N TYR A 185 6.98 2.35 13.69
CA TYR A 185 7.41 3.61 14.29
C TYR A 185 6.47 4.72 13.86
N ASN A 186 5.78 5.31 14.83
CA ASN A 186 4.82 6.38 14.60
C ASN A 186 5.43 7.74 14.88
N LEU A 187 5.13 8.72 14.04
CA LEU A 187 5.26 10.12 14.37
C LEU A 187 3.94 10.59 15.02
N GLU A 188 4.03 11.50 15.99
CA GLU A 188 2.86 12.16 16.59
C GLU A 188 2.03 12.92 15.54
N VAL A 189 0.71 12.95 15.75
CA VAL A 189 -0.28 13.58 14.88
C VAL A 189 0.09 15.05 14.62
N GLY A 190 0.25 15.42 13.34
CA GLY A 190 0.60 16.79 12.94
C GLY A 190 1.97 17.31 13.43
N GLY A 191 2.83 16.44 13.98
CA GLY A 191 4.13 16.83 14.52
C GLY A 191 5.10 17.36 13.47
N THR A 192 6.13 18.08 13.91
CA THR A 192 7.21 18.61 13.09
C THR A 192 8.54 17.98 13.51
N TYR A 193 9.33 17.58 12.51
CA TYR A 193 10.56 16.82 12.72
C TYR A 193 11.65 17.31 11.77
N THR A 194 12.90 17.12 12.18
CA THR A 194 14.04 17.22 11.26
C THR A 194 14.63 15.83 11.02
N MET A 195 15.35 15.69 9.93
CA MET A 195 16.20 14.53 9.69
C MET A 195 17.56 15.06 9.24
N SER A 196 18.51 15.14 10.15
CA SER A 196 19.82 15.76 9.90
C SER A 196 20.74 14.94 9.00
N GLY A 197 20.55 13.62 8.93
CA GLY A 197 21.42 12.69 8.20
C GLY A 197 20.74 11.38 7.79
N VAL A 198 21.56 10.37 7.51
CA VAL A 198 21.10 9.08 7.01
C VAL A 198 20.41 8.29 8.12
N VAL A 199 19.24 7.71 7.81
CA VAL A 199 18.58 6.72 8.66
C VAL A 199 18.51 5.42 7.86
N ASP A 200 19.31 4.43 8.25
CA ASP A 200 19.33 3.11 7.62
C ASP A 200 18.64 2.08 8.51
N PHE A 201 17.50 1.57 8.06
CA PHE A 201 16.73 0.53 8.74
C PHE A 201 17.37 -0.86 8.59
N GLY A 202 18.46 -1.00 7.82
CA GLY A 202 19.22 -2.25 7.72
C GLY A 202 18.33 -3.41 7.26
N ASN A 203 18.43 -4.54 7.95
CA ASN A 203 17.62 -5.73 7.66
C ASN A 203 16.30 -5.79 8.45
N HIS A 204 15.92 -4.72 9.16
CA HIS A 204 14.68 -4.66 9.93
C HIS A 204 13.47 -4.35 9.04
N LYS A 205 12.34 -5.02 9.31
CA LYS A 205 11.06 -4.74 8.65
C LYS A 205 10.38 -3.59 9.39
N VAL A 206 10.24 -2.44 8.73
CA VAL A 206 9.76 -1.21 9.36
C VAL A 206 8.53 -0.65 8.65
N THR A 207 7.49 -0.31 9.41
CA THR A 207 6.50 0.69 9.02
C THR A 207 6.87 2.01 9.69
N PHE A 208 7.29 3.00 8.92
CA PHE A 208 7.50 4.36 9.38
C PHE A 208 6.32 5.23 8.95
N ARG A 209 5.48 5.67 9.90
CA ARG A 209 4.20 6.29 9.56
C ARG A 209 3.83 7.49 10.40
N GLY A 210 3.05 8.38 9.82
CA GLY A 210 2.36 9.45 10.53
C GLY A 210 0.87 9.16 10.75
N ASP A 211 0.08 10.23 10.86
CA ASP A 211 -1.36 10.18 10.95
C ASP A 211 -1.99 10.45 9.58
N LYS A 212 -3.07 9.72 9.25
CA LYS A 212 -3.73 9.71 7.93
C LYS A 212 -4.40 11.03 7.56
N ILE A 213 -4.82 11.82 8.55
CA ILE A 213 -5.54 13.09 8.33
C ILE A 213 -4.61 14.27 8.55
N ASN A 214 -3.91 14.27 9.68
CA ASN A 214 -3.01 15.35 10.07
C ASN A 214 -1.57 14.88 9.94
N HIS A 215 -1.08 14.88 8.70
CA HIS A 215 0.27 14.42 8.38
C HIS A 215 1.32 15.19 9.21
N PRO A 216 2.25 14.49 9.89
CA PRO A 216 3.47 15.10 10.39
C PRO A 216 4.37 15.55 9.25
N LYS A 217 5.21 16.53 9.54
CA LYS A 217 6.15 17.15 8.58
C LYS A 217 7.58 16.83 8.96
N VAL A 218 8.35 16.34 8.00
CA VAL A 218 9.77 16.01 8.16
C VAL A 218 10.61 16.86 7.22
N THR A 219 11.48 17.71 7.77
CA THR A 219 12.43 18.49 6.99
C THR A 219 13.78 17.78 6.91
N TYR A 220 14.22 17.45 5.70
CA TYR A 220 15.52 16.84 5.45
C TYR A 220 16.64 17.86 5.55
N GLY A 221 17.74 17.50 6.20
CA GLY A 221 19.03 18.17 6.08
C GLY A 221 19.78 17.80 4.79
N ALA A 222 20.94 18.43 4.58
CA ALA A 222 21.74 18.26 3.36
C ALA A 222 22.13 16.80 3.06
N ALA A 223 22.39 16.02 4.11
CA ALA A 223 22.82 14.62 4.03
C ALA A 223 21.69 13.62 4.37
N ALA A 224 20.46 14.08 4.51
CA ALA A 224 19.36 13.25 4.96
C ALA A 224 18.91 12.29 3.86
N ARG A 225 18.64 11.03 4.21
CA ARG A 225 17.95 10.05 3.34
C ARG A 225 17.50 8.85 4.15
N LEU A 226 16.41 8.22 3.72
CA LEU A 226 15.98 6.93 4.27
C LEU A 226 16.69 5.79 3.51
N CYS A 227 17.14 4.78 4.23
CA CYS A 227 17.84 3.60 3.70
C CYS A 227 17.23 2.29 4.23
N THR A 228 17.27 1.22 3.44
CA THR A 228 16.88 -0.13 3.91
C THR A 228 17.54 -1.25 3.09
N SER A 229 17.68 -2.43 3.70
CA SER A 229 17.97 -3.72 3.07
C SER A 229 16.83 -4.73 3.24
N ALA A 230 15.69 -4.33 3.81
CA ALA A 230 14.51 -5.14 4.04
C ALA A 230 13.21 -4.41 3.64
N GLY A 231 12.06 -5.02 3.90
CA GLY A 231 10.76 -4.41 3.66
C GLY A 231 10.59 -3.11 4.45
N LEU A 232 10.07 -2.08 3.80
CA LEU A 232 9.88 -0.75 4.38
C LEU A 232 8.57 -0.15 3.89
N LYS A 233 7.72 0.29 4.81
CA LYS A 233 6.51 1.05 4.48
C LYS A 233 6.62 2.46 5.05
N ILE A 234 6.53 3.47 4.20
CA ILE A 234 6.48 4.89 4.56
C ILE A 234 5.07 5.37 4.30
N LYS A 235 4.34 5.81 5.32
CA LYS A 235 2.91 6.17 5.17
C LYS A 235 2.52 7.46 5.87
N PHE A 236 1.69 8.28 5.24
CA PHE A 236 1.02 9.43 5.88
C PHE A 236 2.00 10.46 6.46
N ILE A 237 3.03 10.84 5.70
CA ILE A 237 4.05 11.81 6.13
C ILE A 237 4.31 12.79 5.00
N ASP A 238 4.42 14.07 5.35
CA ASP A 238 4.89 15.12 4.45
C ASP A 238 6.40 15.33 4.64
N PHE A 239 7.15 15.25 3.56
CA PHE A 239 8.61 15.41 3.52
C PHE A 239 9.00 16.65 2.73
N ASP A 240 9.86 17.48 3.31
CA ASP A 240 10.55 18.54 2.60
C ASP A 240 12.02 18.17 2.39
N CYS A 241 12.37 17.82 1.15
CA CYS A 241 13.71 17.45 0.70
C CYS A 241 14.52 18.65 0.18
N SER A 242 13.99 19.88 0.25
CA SER A 242 14.57 21.06 -0.39
C SER A 242 15.99 21.41 0.09
N ALA A 243 16.37 21.03 1.30
CA ALA A 243 17.70 21.28 1.85
C ALA A 243 18.75 20.23 1.45
N GLN A 244 18.37 19.10 0.83
CA GLN A 244 19.35 18.14 0.30
C GLN A 244 20.29 18.78 -0.72
N ASP A 245 21.55 18.35 -0.73
CA ASP A 245 22.48 18.65 -1.82
C ASP A 245 22.16 17.76 -3.03
N GLY A 246 21.46 18.29 -4.02
CA GLY A 246 21.02 17.55 -5.20
C GLY A 246 22.14 17.04 -6.11
N LEU A 247 23.35 17.59 -5.98
CA LEU A 247 24.51 17.17 -6.77
C LEU A 247 25.28 16.02 -6.10
N ALA A 248 25.00 15.71 -4.84
CA ALA A 248 25.58 14.54 -4.19
C ALA A 248 25.18 13.24 -4.92
N ALA A 249 26.14 12.33 -5.08
CA ALA A 249 25.99 11.10 -5.87
C ALA A 249 24.97 10.10 -5.28
N ASP A 250 24.52 10.36 -4.05
CA ASP A 250 23.60 9.56 -3.26
C ASP A 250 22.46 10.44 -2.69
N ALA A 251 22.24 11.62 -3.27
CA ALA A 251 21.09 12.47 -2.95
C ALA A 251 19.80 11.74 -3.32
N SER A 252 19.01 11.36 -2.33
CA SER A 252 17.78 10.60 -2.56
C SER A 252 16.76 10.82 -1.46
N PHE A 253 15.48 10.77 -1.80
CA PHE A 253 14.42 10.57 -0.80
C PHE A 253 14.60 9.20 -0.11
N LEU A 254 14.57 8.13 -0.90
CA LEU A 254 14.78 6.76 -0.47
C LEU A 254 15.97 6.13 -1.18
N SER A 255 16.72 5.32 -0.46
CA SER A 255 17.76 4.47 -1.05
C SER A 255 17.81 3.09 -0.40
N LEU A 256 18.54 2.18 -1.02
CA LEU A 256 18.92 0.91 -0.40
C LEU A 256 20.24 1.07 0.37
N SER A 257 20.47 0.24 1.38
CA SER A 257 21.67 0.35 2.22
C SER A 257 22.95 0.29 1.38
N ALA A 258 23.92 1.16 1.69
CA ALA A 258 25.23 1.15 1.02
C ALA A 258 26.01 -0.14 1.31
N THR A 259 25.77 -0.69 2.50
CA THR A 259 26.29 -1.96 2.98
C THR A 259 25.10 -2.90 3.17
N PRO A 260 24.81 -3.78 2.19
CA PRO A 260 23.67 -4.67 2.27
C PRO A 260 23.72 -5.56 3.51
N ALA A 261 22.65 -5.55 4.31
CA ALA A 261 22.53 -6.35 5.53
C ALA A 261 21.82 -7.71 5.30
N ILE A 262 21.72 -8.12 4.04
CA ILE A 262 21.06 -9.37 3.61
C ILE A 262 22.01 -10.20 2.73
N PRO A 263 21.88 -11.53 2.71
CA PRO A 263 22.73 -12.38 1.87
C PRO A 263 22.38 -12.24 0.38
N LEU A 264 23.33 -12.62 -0.47
CA LEU A 264 23.10 -12.77 -1.90
C LEU A 264 22.19 -13.96 -2.18
N GLY A 265 21.20 -13.75 -3.05
CA GLY A 265 20.33 -14.78 -3.61
C GLY A 265 20.70 -15.16 -5.04
N THR A 266 19.72 -15.73 -5.74
CA THR A 266 19.82 -16.13 -7.16
C THR A 266 20.35 -14.98 -8.03
N GLY A 267 21.22 -15.28 -8.99
CA GLY A 267 21.81 -14.28 -9.89
C GLY A 267 22.76 -13.28 -9.22
N SER A 268 23.17 -13.56 -7.97
CA SER A 268 23.99 -12.71 -7.12
C SER A 268 23.32 -11.36 -6.84
N TYR A 269 22.00 -11.38 -6.64
CA TYR A 269 21.23 -10.20 -6.22
C TYR A 269 21.09 -10.16 -4.71
N TYR A 270 21.10 -8.97 -4.12
CA TYR A 270 20.53 -8.73 -2.79
C TYR A 270 19.01 -8.62 -2.95
N ILE A 271 18.28 -9.69 -2.66
CA ILE A 271 16.85 -9.79 -2.95
C ILE A 271 16.04 -9.35 -1.74
N ILE A 272 15.28 -8.27 -1.88
CA ILE A 272 14.31 -7.81 -0.88
C ILE A 272 12.95 -8.40 -1.24
N THR A 273 12.49 -9.38 -0.47
CA THR A 273 11.24 -10.11 -0.74
C THR A 273 10.00 -9.45 -0.14
N ASP A 274 10.14 -8.80 1.01
CA ASP A 274 9.09 -7.99 1.61
C ASP A 274 8.92 -6.69 0.81
N PRO A 275 7.70 -6.15 0.68
CA PRO A 275 7.45 -4.99 -0.15
C PRO A 275 8.11 -3.73 0.41
N ILE A 276 8.50 -2.84 -0.49
CA ILE A 276 8.78 -1.44 -0.17
C ILE A 276 7.56 -0.63 -0.62
N VAL A 277 7.00 0.19 0.25
CA VAL A 277 5.78 0.96 0.02
C VAL A 277 6.01 2.40 0.42
N VAL A 278 5.63 3.33 -0.45
CA VAL A 278 5.38 4.74 -0.11
C VAL A 278 3.89 4.96 -0.36
N GLN A 279 3.18 5.47 0.64
CA GLN A 279 1.73 5.62 0.54
C GLN A 279 1.22 6.88 1.23
N SER A 280 0.38 7.63 0.52
CA SER A 280 -0.24 8.84 1.04
C SER A 280 0.80 9.81 1.60
N CYS A 281 1.92 10.00 0.90
CA CYS A 281 2.97 10.94 1.25
C CYS A 281 2.99 12.13 0.30
N LYS A 282 3.30 13.31 0.84
CA LYS A 282 3.68 14.47 0.03
C LYS A 282 5.18 14.70 0.17
N VAL A 283 5.94 14.50 -0.89
CA VAL A 283 7.40 14.67 -0.90
C VAL A 283 7.76 15.82 -1.82
N THR A 284 8.27 16.92 -1.25
CA THR A 284 8.62 18.14 -2.00
C THR A 284 10.11 18.37 -2.06
N GLY A 285 10.56 19.08 -3.10
CA GLY A 285 11.96 19.49 -3.22
C GLY A 285 12.95 18.35 -3.50
N VAL A 286 12.51 17.22 -4.07
CA VAL A 286 13.42 16.11 -4.41
C VAL A 286 14.39 16.57 -5.51
N LYS A 287 15.68 16.69 -5.19
CA LYS A 287 16.70 17.17 -6.15
C LYS A 287 17.50 16.07 -6.84
N GLY A 288 17.59 14.90 -6.23
CA GLY A 288 18.32 13.75 -6.75
C GLY A 288 17.38 12.62 -7.17
N TYR A 289 17.42 11.52 -6.43
CA TYR A 289 16.62 10.32 -6.70
C TYR A 289 15.37 10.27 -5.83
N ILE A 290 14.27 9.78 -6.39
CA ILE A 290 13.13 9.28 -5.60
C ILE A 290 13.56 7.97 -4.93
N PHE A 291 14.17 7.05 -5.70
CA PHE A 291 14.63 5.77 -5.18
C PHE A 291 15.95 5.32 -5.82
N TYR A 292 16.95 5.03 -5.00
CA TYR A 292 18.29 4.67 -5.43
C TYR A 292 18.78 3.34 -4.86
N ASN A 293 19.36 2.48 -5.71
CA ASN A 293 19.90 1.19 -5.27
C ASN A 293 21.30 1.25 -4.65
N ASN A 294 21.87 2.46 -4.52
CA ASN A 294 23.17 2.69 -3.90
C ASN A 294 24.33 1.93 -4.55
N GLN A 295 24.25 1.78 -5.89
CA GLN A 295 25.27 1.10 -6.70
C GLN A 295 25.49 -0.38 -6.33
N LYS A 296 24.56 -1.00 -5.62
CA LYS A 296 24.60 -2.42 -5.29
C LYS A 296 23.59 -3.19 -6.14
N LYS A 297 23.88 -4.46 -6.36
CA LYS A 297 23.06 -5.37 -7.18
C LYS A 297 21.81 -5.83 -6.43
N TYR A 298 20.99 -4.88 -6.02
CA TYR A 298 19.71 -5.16 -5.38
C TYR A 298 18.66 -5.58 -6.41
N CYS A 299 17.80 -6.51 -6.00
CA CYS A 299 16.52 -6.71 -6.62
C CYS A 299 15.41 -6.53 -5.58
N VAL A 300 14.61 -5.48 -5.74
CA VAL A 300 13.40 -5.28 -4.94
C VAL A 300 12.28 -6.07 -5.59
N LYS A 301 11.68 -7.02 -4.87
CA LYS A 301 10.57 -7.81 -5.41
C LYS A 301 9.38 -6.92 -5.75
N THR A 302 8.95 -6.09 -4.81
CA THR A 302 7.78 -5.22 -4.97
C THR A 302 8.08 -3.81 -4.45
N PHE A 303 7.89 -2.82 -5.31
CA PHE A 303 7.88 -1.41 -4.94
C PHE A 303 6.53 -0.79 -5.32
N LEU A 304 5.82 -0.26 -4.32
CA LEU A 304 4.51 0.37 -4.49
C LEU A 304 4.57 1.84 -4.09
N MET A 305 4.13 2.71 -4.98
CA MET A 305 3.86 4.13 -4.72
C MET A 305 2.35 4.35 -4.91
N LYS A 306 1.65 4.82 -3.89
CA LYS A 306 0.18 4.86 -3.86
C LYS A 306 -0.31 6.13 -3.19
N ASN A 307 -1.19 6.88 -3.85
CA ASN A 307 -1.79 8.10 -3.29
C ASN A 307 -0.74 9.17 -2.93
N ASP A 308 0.39 9.22 -3.63
CA ASP A 308 1.51 10.11 -3.30
C ASP A 308 1.53 11.38 -4.16
N VAL A 309 2.21 12.42 -3.67
CA VAL A 309 2.59 13.60 -4.45
C VAL A 309 4.10 13.78 -4.36
N PHE A 310 4.79 13.66 -5.50
CA PHE A 310 6.22 13.92 -5.62
C PHE A 310 6.47 15.18 -6.43
N GLN A 311 6.88 16.25 -5.75
CA GLN A 311 7.38 17.47 -6.36
C GLN A 311 8.91 17.43 -6.40
N CYS A 312 9.45 17.26 -7.58
CA CYS A 312 10.88 17.29 -7.84
C CYS A 312 11.35 18.71 -8.19
N ASN A 313 12.63 18.94 -7.99
CA ASN A 313 13.38 20.08 -8.50
C ASN A 313 14.77 19.56 -8.88
N SER A 314 14.80 18.70 -9.91
CA SER A 314 15.97 17.86 -10.18
C SER A 314 17.18 18.72 -10.51
N ALA A 315 18.28 18.47 -9.81
CA ALA A 315 19.57 19.10 -10.09
C ALA A 315 20.43 18.27 -11.06
N GLN A 316 20.11 16.98 -11.23
CA GLN A 316 20.85 16.06 -12.09
C GLN A 316 20.19 15.95 -13.47
N THR A 317 20.99 15.90 -14.54
CA THR A 317 20.49 15.89 -15.94
C THR A 317 20.84 14.63 -16.71
N SER A 318 21.59 13.70 -16.12
CA SER A 318 22.11 12.48 -16.79
C SER A 318 21.77 11.17 -16.07
N THR A 319 20.88 11.22 -15.08
CA THR A 319 20.50 10.09 -14.23
C THR A 319 18.99 9.83 -14.30
N ALA A 320 18.42 9.13 -13.31
CA ALA A 320 17.01 8.75 -13.28
C ALA A 320 16.35 9.14 -11.94
N TYR A 321 15.03 9.34 -11.90
CA TYR A 321 14.31 9.48 -10.62
C TYR A 321 14.32 8.18 -9.82
N ILE A 322 14.11 7.04 -10.49
CA ILE A 322 14.29 5.70 -9.93
C ILE A 322 15.53 5.09 -10.58
N TYR A 323 16.63 5.01 -9.83
CA TYR A 323 17.94 4.71 -10.37
C TYR A 323 18.53 3.41 -9.80
N PHE A 324 18.51 2.36 -10.63
CA PHE A 324 19.01 1.02 -10.32
C PHE A 324 20.08 0.53 -11.32
N ASN A 325 20.49 1.39 -12.26
CA ASN A 325 21.44 1.01 -13.31
C ASN A 325 22.86 0.78 -12.78
N LYS A 326 23.39 1.71 -11.99
CA LYS A 326 24.70 1.52 -11.36
C LYS A 326 24.55 0.38 -10.34
N GLY A 327 25.40 -0.64 -10.42
CA GLY A 327 25.25 -1.86 -9.63
C GLY A 327 24.37 -2.94 -10.25
N ASP A 328 23.83 -2.73 -11.47
CA ASP A 328 23.06 -3.73 -12.22
C ASP A 328 21.81 -4.27 -11.48
N GLY A 329 21.15 -3.38 -10.72
CA GLY A 329 19.95 -3.70 -9.94
C GLY A 329 18.64 -3.57 -10.73
N ALA A 330 17.55 -3.96 -10.09
CA ALA A 330 16.19 -3.83 -10.66
C ALA A 330 15.11 -3.81 -9.58
N ILE A 331 13.91 -3.42 -9.98
CA ILE A 331 12.66 -3.71 -9.25
C ILE A 331 11.88 -4.71 -10.12
N ASN A 332 11.45 -5.83 -9.54
CA ASN A 332 10.73 -6.86 -10.27
C ASN A 332 9.29 -6.44 -10.58
N ASP A 333 8.54 -6.02 -9.56
CA ASP A 333 7.18 -5.53 -9.66
C ASP A 333 7.12 -4.09 -9.13
N PHE A 334 7.00 -3.13 -10.04
CA PHE A 334 6.82 -1.72 -9.72
C PHE A 334 5.39 -1.30 -10.02
N THR A 335 4.76 -0.63 -9.06
CA THR A 335 3.44 -0.01 -9.23
C THR A 335 3.47 1.44 -8.74
N ALA A 336 3.09 2.37 -9.60
CA ALA A 336 2.68 3.71 -9.23
C ALA A 336 1.19 3.86 -9.48
N GLN A 337 0.42 4.27 -8.46
CA GLN A 337 -1.01 4.45 -8.60
C GLN A 337 -1.57 5.63 -7.84
N ASN A 338 -2.60 6.27 -8.38
CA ASN A 338 -3.30 7.41 -7.76
C ASN A 338 -2.33 8.51 -7.32
N SER A 339 -1.26 8.74 -8.08
CA SER A 339 -0.15 9.58 -7.64
C SER A 339 0.19 10.67 -8.64
N THR A 340 0.73 11.76 -8.13
CA THR A 340 1.17 12.90 -8.93
C THR A 340 2.68 13.03 -8.87
N PHE A 341 3.32 13.05 -10.02
CA PHE A 341 4.76 13.24 -10.17
C PHE A 341 5.01 14.45 -11.04
N TYR A 342 5.73 15.44 -10.53
CA TYR A 342 6.06 16.61 -11.32
C TYR A 342 7.43 17.17 -10.99
N ASP A 343 8.09 17.72 -12.00
CA ASP A 343 9.36 18.41 -11.83
C ASP A 343 9.22 19.88 -12.20
N LEU A 344 9.68 20.74 -11.31
CA LEU A 344 9.78 22.19 -11.54
C LEU A 344 10.98 22.56 -12.40
N SER A 345 11.97 21.66 -12.53
CA SER A 345 13.10 21.85 -13.43
C SER A 345 12.68 21.52 -14.87
N ALA A 346 12.88 22.45 -15.81
CA ALA A 346 12.48 22.26 -17.22
C ALA A 346 13.32 21.18 -17.96
N THR A 347 14.41 20.71 -17.36
CA THR A 347 15.28 19.68 -17.96
C THR A 347 15.12 18.33 -17.27
N GLY A 348 15.03 18.31 -15.93
CA GLY A 348 14.82 17.11 -15.13
C GLY A 348 15.95 16.09 -15.21
N ASN A 349 15.82 15.04 -14.40
CA ASN A 349 16.57 13.80 -14.61
C ASN A 349 16.25 13.24 -16.01
N LYS A 350 17.26 12.63 -16.66
CA LYS A 350 17.12 12.08 -18.01
C LYS A 350 16.13 10.94 -18.11
N TYR A 351 15.96 10.16 -17.04
CA TYR A 351 15.07 9.00 -17.04
C TYR A 351 14.04 9.04 -15.92
N PHE A 352 12.81 8.56 -16.13
CA PHE A 352 11.93 8.25 -14.99
C PHE A 352 12.45 7.01 -14.25
N ILE A 353 12.62 5.90 -14.97
CA ILE A 353 13.19 4.65 -14.43
C ILE A 353 14.39 4.22 -15.27
N GLN A 354 15.48 3.84 -14.61
CA GLN A 354 16.62 3.18 -15.25
C GLN A 354 17.11 2.00 -14.42
N TYR A 355 17.10 0.80 -15.01
CA TYR A 355 17.58 -0.44 -14.37
C TYR A 355 18.91 -0.89 -14.96
N GLY A 356 19.50 -1.90 -14.34
CA GLY A 356 20.68 -2.59 -14.84
C GLY A 356 20.49 -3.10 -16.27
N SER A 357 21.56 -3.12 -17.06
CA SER A 357 21.50 -3.58 -18.46
C SER A 357 21.09 -5.05 -18.58
N SER A 358 21.40 -5.87 -17.56
CA SER A 358 21.07 -7.30 -17.52
C SER A 358 19.73 -7.60 -16.80
N ALA A 359 19.09 -6.58 -16.22
CA ALA A 359 17.88 -6.70 -15.42
C ALA A 359 16.74 -7.40 -16.19
N ARG A 360 16.27 -8.54 -15.66
CA ARG A 360 15.12 -9.29 -16.14
C ARG A 360 14.58 -10.17 -15.00
N PRO A 361 13.27 -10.42 -14.89
CA PRO A 361 12.69 -11.13 -13.74
C PRO A 361 13.34 -12.48 -13.37
N ASP A 362 13.75 -13.27 -14.35
CA ASP A 362 14.34 -14.59 -14.12
C ASP A 362 15.79 -14.56 -13.63
N ARG A 363 16.49 -13.41 -13.72
CA ARG A 363 17.86 -13.25 -13.20
C ARG A 363 17.93 -13.37 -11.67
N PRO A 364 17.09 -12.66 -10.90
CA PRO A 364 16.92 -12.90 -9.46
C PRO A 364 16.03 -14.12 -9.15
N GLY A 365 15.57 -14.87 -10.15
CA GLY A 365 14.81 -16.11 -9.96
C GLY A 365 13.28 -15.97 -9.95
N PHE A 366 12.72 -14.84 -10.41
CA PHE A 366 11.27 -14.68 -10.56
C PHE A 366 10.77 -15.20 -11.92
N ILE A 367 9.53 -15.67 -11.97
CA ILE A 367 8.92 -16.18 -13.21
C ILE A 367 8.62 -15.03 -14.18
N SER A 368 8.11 -13.93 -13.62
CA SER A 368 7.69 -12.72 -14.30
C SER A 368 7.90 -11.50 -13.40
N GLY A 369 7.78 -10.31 -13.99
CA GLY A 369 7.77 -9.03 -13.27
C GLY A 369 6.81 -8.05 -13.96
N SER A 370 6.65 -6.86 -13.40
CA SER A 370 5.70 -5.88 -13.88
C SER A 370 6.12 -4.43 -13.68
N LEU A 371 5.60 -3.58 -14.57
CA LEU A 371 5.64 -2.13 -14.50
C LEU A 371 4.19 -1.65 -14.64
N ASN A 372 3.61 -1.14 -13.56
CA ASN A 372 2.20 -0.80 -13.49
C ASN A 372 2.00 0.68 -13.17
N PHE A 373 1.17 1.35 -13.96
CA PHE A 373 0.84 2.76 -13.79
C PHE A 373 -0.68 2.94 -13.90
N TYR A 374 -1.32 3.33 -12.80
CA TYR A 374 -2.78 3.50 -12.74
C TYR A 374 -3.17 4.86 -12.20
N ASN A 375 -3.98 5.62 -12.94
CA ASN A 375 -4.56 6.87 -12.44
C ASN A 375 -3.48 7.81 -11.89
N ASN A 376 -2.43 8.09 -12.65
CA ASN A 376 -1.38 9.02 -12.24
C ASN A 376 -1.37 10.28 -13.11
N THR A 377 -0.86 11.38 -12.54
CA THR A 377 -0.56 12.60 -13.28
C THR A 377 0.95 12.83 -13.30
N PHE A 378 1.56 12.78 -14.48
CA PHE A 378 2.97 13.09 -14.71
C PHE A 378 3.10 14.43 -15.45
N TYR A 379 3.86 15.37 -14.88
CA TYR A 379 4.09 16.69 -15.47
C TYR A 379 5.58 17.04 -15.48
N ASN A 380 6.14 17.31 -16.66
CA ASN A 380 7.57 17.62 -16.85
C ASN A 380 8.56 16.53 -16.39
N ILE A 381 8.09 15.32 -16.09
CA ILE A 381 8.96 14.22 -15.70
C ILE A 381 9.77 13.73 -16.90
N ALA A 382 11.10 13.77 -16.75
CA ALA A 382 12.05 13.46 -17.82
C ALA A 382 11.68 14.19 -19.14
N ASN A 383 11.31 15.48 -19.04
CA ASN A 383 10.74 16.28 -20.14
C ASN A 383 11.54 16.13 -21.46
N LYS A 384 12.85 16.36 -21.40
CA LYS A 384 13.78 16.21 -22.55
C LYS A 384 14.49 14.85 -22.57
N GLY A 385 13.99 13.91 -21.79
CA GLY A 385 14.58 12.61 -21.50
C GLY A 385 13.72 11.45 -22.00
N GLN A 386 13.78 10.32 -21.29
CA GLN A 386 13.13 9.06 -21.65
C GLN A 386 12.45 8.44 -20.44
N MET A 387 11.23 7.94 -20.56
CA MET A 387 10.53 7.40 -19.37
C MET A 387 11.18 6.11 -18.82
N GLY A 388 11.73 5.26 -19.69
CA GLY A 388 12.41 4.03 -19.31
C GLY A 388 13.73 3.86 -20.04
N ASN A 389 14.71 3.23 -19.37
CA ASN A 389 15.93 2.76 -20.00
C ASN A 389 16.46 1.47 -19.33
N TYR A 390 16.29 0.37 -20.04
CA TYR A 390 16.72 -0.98 -19.67
C TYR A 390 16.57 -1.89 -20.90
N ASN A 391 17.60 -2.67 -21.24
CA ASN A 391 17.54 -3.50 -22.45
C ASN A 391 16.88 -4.87 -22.17
N SER A 392 17.21 -5.48 -21.03
CA SER A 392 16.80 -6.87 -20.74
C SER A 392 15.36 -7.02 -20.23
N MET A 393 14.70 -5.93 -19.81
CA MET A 393 13.28 -5.95 -19.43
C MET A 393 12.34 -6.05 -20.63
N ARG A 394 12.81 -5.81 -21.87
CA ARG A 394 12.04 -6.01 -23.11
C ARG A 394 11.87 -7.52 -23.38
N SER A 395 11.06 -8.17 -22.56
CA SER A 395 10.88 -9.63 -22.53
C SER A 395 9.42 -9.96 -22.30
N ASN A 396 8.97 -11.09 -22.85
CA ASN A 396 7.63 -11.66 -22.63
C ASN A 396 7.40 -12.18 -21.19
N LYS A 397 8.30 -11.84 -20.27
CA LYS A 397 8.23 -12.10 -18.83
C LYS A 397 7.83 -10.85 -18.05
N VAL A 398 7.76 -9.70 -18.71
CA VAL A 398 7.46 -8.42 -18.10
C VAL A 398 6.09 -7.96 -18.58
N TYR A 399 5.21 -7.71 -17.62
CA TYR A 399 3.91 -7.08 -17.84
C TYR A 399 4.07 -5.55 -17.74
N PHE A 400 3.57 -4.81 -18.71
CA PHE A 400 3.59 -3.36 -18.72
C PHE A 400 2.16 -2.84 -18.86
N ASN A 401 1.64 -2.28 -17.77
CA ASN A 401 0.25 -1.87 -17.65
C ASN A 401 0.16 -0.36 -17.44
N LEU A 402 -0.64 0.32 -18.27
CA LEU A 402 -0.94 1.75 -18.12
C LEU A 402 -2.44 1.94 -18.27
N ALA A 403 -3.09 2.37 -17.21
CA ALA A 403 -4.48 2.79 -17.32
C ALA A 403 -4.68 4.18 -16.71
N GLN A 404 -5.44 5.02 -17.43
CA GLN A 404 -5.95 6.29 -16.93
C GLN A 404 -4.84 7.23 -16.44
N ASN A 405 -3.66 7.22 -17.06
CA ASN A 405 -2.58 8.14 -16.72
C ASN A 405 -2.60 9.39 -17.62
N ILE A 406 -2.30 10.55 -17.04
CA ILE A 406 -1.96 11.76 -17.78
C ILE A 406 -0.44 11.90 -17.82
N PHE A 407 0.13 11.96 -19.02
CA PHE A 407 1.51 12.38 -19.24
C PHE A 407 1.49 13.71 -20.00
N TYR A 408 1.95 14.77 -19.34
CA TYR A 408 2.08 16.09 -19.94
C TYR A 408 3.55 16.54 -19.91
N ASN A 409 4.10 16.82 -21.10
CA ASN A 409 5.50 17.19 -21.29
C ASN A 409 6.50 16.17 -20.70
N CYS A 410 6.27 14.89 -20.95
CA CYS A 410 7.10 13.80 -20.43
C CYS A 410 7.83 13.04 -21.55
N GLY A 411 9.05 12.59 -21.25
CA GLY A 411 9.80 11.62 -22.07
C GLY A 411 10.02 12.00 -23.53
N SER A 412 10.11 13.30 -23.86
CA SER A 412 10.19 13.81 -25.25
C SER A 412 9.06 13.32 -26.16
N GLY A 413 7.87 13.05 -25.60
CA GLY A 413 6.73 12.50 -26.34
C GLY A 413 6.82 11.00 -26.65
N GLU A 414 7.78 10.28 -26.05
CA GLU A 414 8.06 8.85 -26.31
C GLU A 414 7.78 7.94 -25.10
N VAL A 415 6.64 8.13 -24.41
CA VAL A 415 6.34 7.48 -23.12
C VAL A 415 6.35 5.93 -23.22
N CYS A 416 5.40 5.36 -23.94
CA CYS A 416 5.24 3.93 -24.18
C CYS A 416 6.47 3.37 -24.90
N ARG A 417 6.95 4.07 -25.95
CA ARG A 417 8.15 3.66 -26.69
C ARG A 417 9.33 3.42 -25.75
N ARG A 418 9.59 4.33 -24.80
CA ARG A 418 10.75 4.25 -23.92
C ARG A 418 10.56 3.24 -22.79
N PHE A 419 9.39 3.15 -22.19
CA PHE A 419 9.13 2.11 -21.21
C PHE A 419 9.21 0.70 -21.80
N MET A 420 8.88 0.52 -23.09
CA MET A 420 8.99 -0.75 -23.80
C MET A 420 10.37 -1.01 -24.43
N GLY A 421 11.35 -0.12 -24.21
CA GLY A 421 12.71 -0.26 -24.75
C GLY A 421 12.76 -0.22 -26.29
N GLY A 422 11.84 0.52 -26.92
CA GLY A 422 11.74 0.66 -28.38
C GLY A 422 11.30 -0.60 -29.13
N GLY A 423 10.72 -1.59 -28.45
CA GLY A 423 10.19 -2.80 -29.09
C GLY A 423 8.86 -3.26 -28.48
N THR A 424 8.40 -4.45 -28.87
CA THR A 424 7.07 -5.01 -28.48
C THR A 424 7.19 -6.32 -27.72
N GLY A 425 8.33 -6.55 -27.05
CA GLY A 425 8.60 -7.82 -26.37
C GLY A 425 7.86 -8.02 -25.04
N MET A 426 7.39 -6.93 -24.41
CA MET A 426 6.63 -6.98 -23.16
C MET A 426 5.17 -7.36 -23.40
N ILE A 427 4.51 -7.91 -22.39
CA ILE A 427 3.06 -8.14 -22.40
C ILE A 427 2.40 -6.85 -21.94
N THR A 428 1.54 -6.24 -22.76
CA THR A 428 1.02 -4.89 -22.50
C THR A 428 -0.49 -4.87 -22.28
N SER A 429 -0.95 -4.04 -21.34
CA SER A 429 -2.35 -3.65 -21.19
C SER A 429 -2.45 -2.14 -21.08
N PHE A 430 -3.24 -1.51 -21.96
CA PHE A 430 -3.39 -0.07 -22.01
C PHE A 430 -4.87 0.33 -22.00
N SER A 431 -5.21 1.41 -21.30
CA SER A 431 -6.56 1.97 -21.33
C SER A 431 -6.59 3.45 -20.96
N LYS A 432 -7.28 4.28 -21.74
CA LYS A 432 -7.65 5.66 -21.36
C LYS A 432 -6.47 6.55 -20.91
N ASN A 433 -5.28 6.36 -21.47
CA ASN A 433 -4.11 7.21 -21.17
C ASN A 433 -4.09 8.46 -22.06
N SER A 434 -3.44 9.52 -21.59
CA SER A 434 -3.23 10.76 -22.36
C SER A 434 -1.73 11.05 -22.50
N TYR A 435 -1.25 11.26 -23.73
CA TYR A 435 0.16 11.46 -24.07
C TYR A 435 0.36 12.81 -24.76
N TRP A 436 0.58 13.86 -23.97
CA TRP A 436 0.77 15.22 -24.47
C TRP A 436 2.20 15.70 -24.28
N TYR A 437 2.77 16.28 -25.34
CA TYR A 437 4.12 16.81 -25.33
C TYR A 437 4.19 18.05 -26.21
N ASN A 438 4.74 19.13 -25.66
CA ASN A 438 4.99 20.38 -26.38
C ASN A 438 3.73 20.92 -27.11
N GLY A 439 2.58 20.90 -26.41
CA GLY A 439 1.31 21.43 -26.93
C GLY A 439 0.64 20.57 -27.99
N ALA A 440 1.02 19.30 -28.15
CA ALA A 440 0.35 18.37 -29.05
C ALA A 440 0.24 16.94 -28.48
N PHE A 441 -0.77 16.21 -28.93
CA PHE A 441 -0.86 14.77 -28.70
C PHE A 441 0.25 14.03 -29.46
N SER A 442 0.95 13.12 -28.78
CA SER A 442 2.06 12.34 -29.33
C SER A 442 1.54 11.15 -30.15
N THR A 443 1.15 11.36 -31.40
CA THR A 443 0.55 10.33 -32.27
C THR A 443 1.40 9.07 -32.46
N ALA A 444 2.73 9.19 -32.37
CA ALA A 444 3.66 8.05 -32.44
C ALA A 444 3.40 6.99 -31.36
N GLU A 445 2.85 7.40 -30.22
CA GLU A 445 2.52 6.53 -29.09
C GLU A 445 1.45 5.48 -29.45
N LEU A 446 0.56 5.78 -30.41
CA LEU A 446 -0.47 4.85 -30.90
C LEU A 446 0.11 3.62 -31.64
N THR A 447 1.40 3.66 -32.00
CA THR A 447 2.10 2.46 -32.51
C THR A 447 2.28 1.41 -31.40
N TYR A 448 2.35 1.86 -30.15
CA TYR A 448 2.55 1.05 -28.95
C TYR A 448 1.22 0.87 -28.22
N ASP A 449 0.53 1.95 -27.88
CA ASP A 449 -0.79 1.92 -27.27
C ASP A 449 -1.89 1.62 -28.30
N LYS A 450 -2.13 0.33 -28.52
CA LYS A 450 -3.12 -0.20 -29.45
C LYS A 450 -4.50 -0.40 -28.83
N SER A 451 -4.77 0.19 -27.66
CA SER A 451 -6.07 0.04 -26.98
C SER A 451 -7.22 0.71 -27.73
N ASN A 452 -6.93 1.66 -28.62
CA ASN A 452 -7.89 2.57 -29.24
C ASN A 452 -8.69 3.42 -28.23
N THR A 453 -8.18 3.57 -27.00
CA THR A 453 -8.83 4.34 -25.94
C THR A 453 -8.01 5.54 -25.45
N ALA A 454 -6.87 5.83 -26.08
CA ALA A 454 -6.05 6.99 -25.72
C ALA A 454 -6.84 8.29 -25.87
N ILE A 455 -6.74 9.18 -24.88
CA ILE A 455 -7.41 10.47 -24.84
C ILE A 455 -6.54 11.48 -25.60
N GLN A 456 -7.04 11.88 -26.77
CA GLN A 456 -6.30 12.73 -27.71
C GLN A 456 -6.55 14.24 -27.53
N SER A 457 -7.56 14.63 -26.77
CA SER A 457 -7.78 16.03 -26.35
C SER A 457 -6.73 16.45 -25.32
N GLU A 458 -6.49 17.76 -25.23
CA GLU A 458 -5.50 18.32 -24.30
C GLU A 458 -5.95 18.16 -22.85
N PRO A 459 -5.12 17.62 -21.96
CA PRO A 459 -5.37 17.73 -20.53
C PRO A 459 -5.14 19.18 -20.10
N THR A 460 -6.12 19.77 -19.43
CA THR A 460 -6.01 21.12 -18.86
C THR A 460 -6.10 21.06 -17.35
N PHE A 461 -5.34 21.93 -16.69
CA PHE A 461 -5.23 22.00 -15.23
C PHE A 461 -5.49 23.43 -14.76
N ASN A 462 -5.93 23.60 -13.51
CA ASN A 462 -6.05 24.93 -12.88
C ASN A 462 -4.70 25.68 -12.87
N SER A 463 -3.64 25.07 -12.32
CA SER A 463 -2.30 25.68 -12.29
C SER A 463 -1.20 24.62 -12.07
N ALA A 464 -0.85 23.89 -13.12
CA ALA A 464 0.17 22.85 -13.07
C ALA A 464 1.55 23.36 -12.61
N ALA A 465 1.92 24.60 -12.98
CA ALA A 465 3.20 25.20 -12.61
C ALA A 465 3.36 25.40 -11.09
N THR A 466 2.25 25.56 -10.35
CA THR A 466 2.25 25.70 -8.88
C THR A 466 1.90 24.40 -8.17
N GLY A 467 1.77 23.28 -8.90
CA GLY A 467 1.40 21.98 -8.35
C GLY A 467 -0.10 21.79 -8.12
N ASP A 468 -0.96 22.65 -8.67
CA ASP A 468 -2.41 22.43 -8.70
C ASP A 468 -2.80 21.76 -10.02
N PHE A 469 -2.97 20.44 -9.95
CA PHE A 469 -3.33 19.61 -11.09
C PHE A 469 -4.83 19.35 -11.21
N THR A 470 -5.68 20.12 -10.50
CA THR A 470 -7.14 20.03 -10.63
C THR A 470 -7.53 20.03 -12.11
N VAL A 471 -8.10 18.93 -12.58
CA VAL A 471 -8.33 18.66 -14.00
C VAL A 471 -9.57 19.43 -14.45
N THR A 472 -9.46 20.18 -15.54
CA THR A 472 -10.56 20.99 -16.10
C THR A 472 -11.06 20.49 -17.45
N SER A 473 -10.35 19.56 -18.09
CA SER A 473 -10.75 18.98 -19.38
C SER A 473 -11.83 17.90 -19.19
N ALA A 474 -12.95 18.05 -19.93
CA ALA A 474 -14.13 17.20 -19.77
C ALA A 474 -13.88 15.72 -20.12
N ASP A 475 -13.07 15.44 -21.15
CA ASP A 475 -12.74 14.07 -21.57
C ASP A 475 -11.96 13.33 -20.47
N HIS A 476 -11.00 14.00 -19.82
CA HIS A 476 -10.21 13.42 -18.73
C HIS A 476 -11.05 13.21 -17.48
N GLN A 477 -11.93 14.16 -17.14
CA GLN A 477 -12.88 14.00 -16.04
C GLN A 477 -13.81 12.80 -16.26
N THR A 478 -14.39 12.68 -17.47
CA THR A 478 -15.29 11.56 -17.84
C THR A 478 -14.57 10.22 -17.82
N ALA A 479 -13.33 10.19 -18.32
CA ALA A 479 -12.52 8.98 -18.34
C ALA A 479 -11.92 8.62 -16.98
N ARG A 480 -12.05 9.50 -15.98
CA ARG A 480 -11.34 9.44 -14.68
C ARG A 480 -9.83 9.28 -14.88
N CYS A 481 -9.28 10.02 -15.83
CA CYS A 481 -7.87 10.00 -16.22
C CYS A 481 -7.06 10.99 -15.39
N GLY A 482 -5.91 10.55 -14.85
CA GLY A 482 -5.09 11.31 -13.92
C GLY A 482 -5.23 10.82 -12.48
N ASP A 483 -4.47 11.45 -11.59
CA ASP A 483 -4.56 11.22 -10.15
C ASP A 483 -5.95 11.62 -9.61
N PRO A 484 -6.69 10.70 -8.94
CA PRO A 484 -8.04 10.95 -8.45
C PRO A 484 -8.17 12.13 -7.48
N ARG A 485 -7.07 12.53 -6.80
CA ARG A 485 -7.06 13.71 -5.92
C ARG A 485 -7.45 15.00 -6.64
N TRP A 486 -7.21 15.05 -7.94
CA TRP A 486 -7.43 16.24 -8.77
C TRP A 486 -8.67 16.16 -9.65
N LEU A 487 -9.41 15.07 -9.55
CA LEU A 487 -10.66 14.86 -10.26
C LEU A 487 -11.84 15.32 -9.39
N PRO A 488 -12.96 15.76 -9.99
CA PRO A 488 -14.17 16.03 -9.22
C PRO A 488 -14.62 14.79 -8.45
N THR A 489 -15.22 14.99 -7.27
CA THR A 489 -15.90 13.92 -6.53
C THR A 489 -17.06 13.38 -7.36
N GLU A 490 -17.32 12.08 -7.27
CA GLU A 490 -18.49 11.47 -7.90
C GLU A 490 -19.81 11.86 -7.21
#